data_AF-A0A7C2T545-F1
#
_entry.id   AF-A0A7C2T545-F1
#
_cell.length_a   1.000
_cell.length_b   1.000
_cell.length_c   1.000
_cell.angle_alpha   90.00
_cell.angle_beta   90.00
_cell.angle_gamma   90.00
#
_symmetry.space_group_name_H-M   'P 1'
#
loop_
_entity.id
_entity.type
_entity.pdbx_description
1 polymer ?
#
loop_
_entity_poly.entity_id
_entity_poly.type
_entity_poly.pdbx_seq_one_letter_code
_entity_poly.pdbx_strand_id
1 'polypeptide(L)' 'MTGPRRIICLTEETVETLYLMGEGERIVGVSGFVVRPPEARRKPKVS' A
#
# COMPACT_ATOMS: atom_id res chain seq x y z
N MET A 1 -12.13 3.26 -15.23
CA MET A 1 -11.11 4.19 -14.68
C MET A 1 -9.72 3.71 -15.10
N THR A 2 -9.04 4.50 -15.92
CA THR A 2 -7.66 4.25 -16.39
C THR A 2 -6.66 4.80 -15.36
N GLY A 3 -5.91 3.91 -14.71
CA GLY A 3 -4.85 4.27 -13.76
C GLY A 3 -4.07 3.04 -13.31
N PRO A 4 -2.93 3.20 -12.62
CA PRO A 4 -2.05 2.09 -12.23
C PRO A 4 -2.78 1.02 -11.42
N ARG A 5 -2.58 -0.27 -11.74
CA ARG A 5 -3.29 -1.39 -11.09
C ARG A 5 -2.46 -2.21 -10.10
N ARG A 6 -1.12 -2.07 -10.16
CA ARG A 6 -0.16 -2.76 -9.30
C ARG A 6 0.82 -1.73 -8.76
N ILE A 7 0.63 -1.34 -7.51
CA ILE A 7 1.34 -0.21 -6.89
C ILE A 7 2.23 -0.74 -5.76
N ILE A 8 3.46 -0.24 -5.68
CA ILE A 8 4.33 -0.43 -4.52
C ILE A 8 4.37 0.88 -3.73
N CYS A 9 4.18 0.80 -2.42
CA CYS A 9 4.24 1.95 -1.51
C CYS A 9 5.46 1.84 -0.60
N LEU A 10 6.36 2.81 -0.67
CA LEU A 10 7.60 2.81 0.11
C LEU A 10 7.50 3.59 1.43
N THR A 11 6.37 4.26 1.67
CA THR A 11 6.09 5.03 2.89
C THR A 11 4.75 4.62 3.50
N GLU A 12 4.61 4.78 4.81
CA GLU A 12 3.32 4.57 5.50
C GLU A 12 2.25 5.54 4.99
N GLU A 13 2.60 6.81 4.80
CA GLU A 13 1.68 7.85 4.31
C GLU A 13 1.01 7.47 2.97
N THR A 14 1.77 6.91 2.02
CA THR A 14 1.22 6.50 0.72
C THR A 14 0.32 5.27 0.83
N VAL A 15 0.59 4.36 1.76
CA VAL A 15 -0.29 3.24 2.07
C VAL A 15 -1.60 3.77 2.66
N GLU A 16 -1.53 4.56 3.74
CA GLU A 16 -2.72 5.11 4.40
C GLU A 16 -3.60 5.90 3.42
N THR A 17 -2.98 6.73 2.58
CA THR A 17 -3.70 7.53 1.58
C THR A 17 -4.51 6.65 0.63
N LEU A 18 -3.90 5.60 0.06
CA LEU A 18 -4.60 4.70 -0.86
C LEU A 18 -5.67 3.86 -0.16
N TYR A 19 -5.43 3.42 1.07
CA TYR A 19 -6.45 2.71 1.85
C TYR A 19 -7.65 3.61 2.16
N LEU A 20 -7.43 4.88 2.54
CA LEU A 20 -8.49 5.86 2.80
C LEU A 20 -9.30 6.19 1.53
N MET A 21 -8.66 6.17 0.37
CA MET A 21 -9.35 6.32 -0.93
C MET A 21 -10.07 5.06 -1.41
N GLY A 22 -10.02 3.95 -0.65
CA GLY A 22 -10.62 2.67 -1.05
C GLY A 22 -9.82 1.90 -2.11
N GLU A 23 -8.57 2.31 -2.37
CA GLU A 23 -7.70 1.79 -3.43
C GLU A 23 -6.63 0.81 -2.90
N GLY A 24 -6.71 0.40 -1.63
CA GLY A 24 -5.73 -0.47 -0.98
C GLY A 24 -5.51 -1.83 -1.67
N GLU A 25 -6.51 -2.33 -2.39
CA GLU A 25 -6.39 -3.57 -3.19
C GLU A 25 -5.37 -3.47 -4.32
N ARG A 26 -5.07 -2.26 -4.81
CA ARG A 26 -4.09 -2.05 -5.89
C ARG A 26 -2.65 -2.05 -5.37
N ILE A 27 -2.45 -2.00 -4.05
CA ILE A 27 -1.13 -2.11 -3.44
C ILE A 27 -0.71 -3.59 -3.46
N VAL A 28 0.39 -3.87 -4.17
CA VAL A 28 0.98 -5.20 -4.31
C VAL A 28 2.27 -5.39 -3.51
N GLY A 29 2.81 -4.33 -2.93
CA GLY A 29 4.00 -4.38 -2.09
C GLY A 29 4.14 -3.13 -1.23
N VAL A 30 4.73 -3.29 -0.05
CA VAL A 30 4.92 -2.21 0.91
C VAL A 30 6.32 -2.22 1.50
N SER A 31 6.79 -1.07 1.98
CA SER A 31 8.00 -1.00 2.81
C SER A 31 7.88 -1.87 4.07
N GLY A 32 9.04 -2.37 4.53
CA GLY A 32 9.18 -3.06 5.82
C GLY A 32 8.74 -2.20 7.02
N PHE A 33 8.80 -0.87 6.89
CA PHE A 33 8.49 0.09 7.96
C PHE A 33 7.00 0.42 8.12
N VAL A 34 6.14 -0.03 7.20
CA VAL A 34 4.70 0.23 7.28
C VAL A 34 4.08 -0.54 8.45
N VAL A 35 3.44 0.19 9.37
CA VAL A 35 2.68 -0.36 10.50
C VAL A 35 1.18 -0.10 10.39
N ARG A 36 0.75 0.94 9.67
CA ARG A 36 -0.66 1.30 9.44
C ARG A 36 -1.04 1.31 7.95
N PRO A 37 -2.27 0.89 7.60
CA PRO A 37 -3.20 0.15 8.45
C PRO A 37 -2.69 -1.30 8.69
N PRO A 38 -3.12 -2.01 9.76
CA PRO A 38 -2.55 -3.30 10.14
C PRO A 38 -2.59 -4.37 9.02
N GLU A 39 -3.61 -4.35 8.18
CA GLU A 39 -3.78 -5.26 7.04
C GLU A 39 -2.74 -5.05 5.94
N ALA A 40 -2.18 -3.86 5.79
CA ALA A 40 -1.13 -3.59 4.82
C ALA A 40 0.16 -4.38 5.14
N ARG A 41 0.35 -4.79 6.41
CA ARG A 41 1.49 -5.65 6.81
C ARG A 41 1.44 -7.06 6.21
N ARG A 42 0.29 -7.47 5.68
CA ARG A 42 0.13 -8.75 4.97
C ARG A 42 0.64 -8.68 3.52
N LYS A 43 0.89 -7.49 2.99
CA LYS A 43 1.42 -7.30 1.63
C LYS A 43 2.93 -7.66 1.60
N PRO A 44 3.45 -8.16 0.47
CA PRO A 44 4.87 -8.43 0.29
C PRO A 44 5.75 -7.23 0.66
N LYS A 45 6.85 -7.50 1.36
CA LYS A 45 7.81 -6.46 1.76
C LYS A 45 8.80 -6.18 0.63
N VAL A 46 8.97 -4.91 0.32
CA VAL A 46 9.92 -4.42 -0.69
C VAL A 46 10.89 -3.47 0.00
N SER A 47 12.20 -3.70 -0.17
CA SER A 47 13.28 -2.85 0.35
C SER A 47 13.64 -1.76 -0.65
#